data_AF-X1KDB9-F1
#
_entry.id   AF-X1KDB9-F1
#
_cell.length_a   1.000
_cell.length_b   1.000
_cell.length_c   1.000
_cell.angle_alpha   90.00
_cell.angle_beta   90.00
_cell.angle_gamma   90.00
#
_symmetry.space_group_name_H-M   'P 1'
#
loop_
_entity.id
_entity.type
_entity.pdbx_description
1 polymer ?
#
loop_
_entity_poly.entity_id
_entity_poly.type
_entity_poly.pdbx_seq_one_letter_code
_entity_poly.pdbx_strand_id
1 'polypeptide(L)' 'MKAVELTDAAFEQAKAIICPGVTEKEIAWEIEKFLRRNGSEGVPFEIIVASGPNSALPHAKPTER' A
#
# COMPACT_ATOMS: atom_id res chain seq x y z
N MET A 1 -2.70 19.50 3.92
CA MET A 1 -1.33 19.01 4.22
C MET A 1 -0.93 18.10 3.06
N LYS A 2 0.01 18.52 2.20
CA LYS A 2 0.28 17.87 0.89
C LYS A 2 0.62 16.38 0.97
N ALA A 3 1.40 15.95 1.98
CA ALA A 3 1.77 14.55 2.15
C ALA A 3 0.56 13.67 2.53
N VAL A 4 -0.36 14.20 3.35
CA VAL A 4 -1.59 13.51 3.76
C VAL A 4 -2.51 13.36 2.55
N GLU A 5 -2.73 14.45 1.80
CA GLU A 5 -3.55 14.42 0.58
C GLU A 5 -3.05 13.39 -0.45
N LEU A 6 -1.72 13.28 -0.62
CA LEU A 6 -1.12 12.28 -1.49
C LEU A 6 -1.33 10.85 -0.97
N THR A 7 -1.25 10.65 0.35
CA THR A 7 -1.46 9.35 0.98
C THR A 7 -2.92 8.91 0.88
N ASP A 8 -3.86 9.84 1.10
CA ASP A 8 -5.29 9.60 0.95
C ASP A 8 -5.63 9.18 -0.49
N ALA A 9 -5.04 9.85 -1.48
CA ALA A 9 -5.22 9.50 -2.89
C ALA A 9 -4.65 8.09 -3.21
N ALA A 10 -3.49 7.73 -2.65
CA ALA A 10 -2.92 6.40 -2.79
C ALA A 10 -3.79 5.32 -2.14
N PHE A 11 -4.40 5.63 -0.99
CA PHE A 11 -5.32 4.73 -0.29
C PHE A 11 -6.60 4.48 -1.09
N GLU A 12 -7.20 5.52 -1.69
CA GLU A 12 -8.37 5.34 -2.56
C GLU A 12 -8.06 4.54 -3.82
N GLN A 13 -6.87 4.72 -4.41
CA GLN A 13 -6.41 3.88 -5.52
C GLN A 13 -6.22 2.42 -5.07
N ALA A 14 -5.61 2.17 -3.90
CA ALA A 14 -5.43 0.84 -3.35
C ALA A 14 -6.78 0.13 -3.14
N LYS A 15 -7.78 0.82 -2.58
CA LYS A 15 -9.14 0.29 -2.43
C LYS A 15 -9.78 -0.14 -3.75
N ALA A 16 -9.47 0.54 -4.85
CA ALA A 16 -10.01 0.21 -6.17
C ALA A 16 -9.38 -1.03 -6.80
N ILE A 17 -8.16 -1.42 -6.39
CA ILE A 17 -7.43 -2.57 -6.94
C ILE A 17 -7.49 -3.81 -6.04
N ILE A 18 -7.81 -3.67 -4.76
CA ILE A 18 -7.92 -4.80 -3.83
C ILE A 18 -9.10 -5.69 -4.26
N CYS A 19 -8.78 -6.91 -4.68
CA CYS A 19 -9.75 -7.94 -4.98
C CYS A 19 -9.15 -9.34 -4.76
N PRO A 20 -9.97 -10.40 -4.61
CA PRO A 20 -9.46 -11.77 -4.50
C PRO A 20 -8.58 -12.16 -5.69
N GLY A 21 -7.40 -12.71 -5.40
CA GLY A 21 -6.42 -13.12 -6.41
C GLY A 21 -5.27 -12.14 -6.63
N VAL A 22 -5.33 -10.94 -6.03
CA VAL A 22 -4.19 -10.01 -5.97
C VAL A 22 -3.43 -10.22 -4.67
N THR A 23 -2.12 -10.32 -4.77
CA THR A 23 -1.22 -10.53 -3.63
C THR A 23 -1.00 -9.25 -2.83
N GLU A 24 -0.68 -9.38 -1.54
CA GLU A 24 -0.27 -8.27 -0.67
C GLU A 24 0.89 -7.47 -1.27
N LYS A 25 1.87 -8.16 -1.88
CA LYS A 25 3.01 -7.53 -2.56
C LYS A 25 2.61 -6.70 -3.76
N GLU A 26 1.68 -7.18 -4.58
CA GLU A 26 1.17 -6.42 -5.73
C GLU A 26 0.48 -5.13 -5.26
N ILE A 27 -0.36 -5.20 -4.23
CA ILE A 27 -1.00 -4.01 -3.66
C ILE A 27 0.04 -3.04 -3.08
N ALA A 28 1.04 -3.54 -2.34
CA ALA A 28 2.09 -2.70 -1.77
C ALA A 28 2.88 -1.98 -2.88
N TRP A 29 3.20 -2.69 -3.96
CA TRP A 29 3.86 -2.12 -5.12
C TRP A 29 3.02 -1.04 -5.80
N GLU A 30 1.72 -1.26 -5.98
CA GLU A 30 0.84 -0.27 -6.59
C GLU A 30 0.75 1.02 -5.77
N ILE A 31 0.71 0.92 -4.43
CA ILE A 31 0.75 2.07 -3.53
C ILE A 31 2.08 2.83 -3.68
N GLU A 32 3.23 2.13 -3.60
CA GLU A 32 4.54 2.76 -3.76
C GLU A 32 4.67 3.47 -5.12
N LYS A 33 4.28 2.76 -6.18
CA LYS A 33 4.32 3.27 -7.55
C LYS A 33 3.48 4.53 -7.69
N PHE A 34 2.29 4.57 -7.08
CA PHE A 34 1.44 5.76 -7.10
C PHE A 34 2.05 6.93 -6.36
N LEU A 35 2.55 6.71 -5.14
CA LEU A 35 3.20 7.76 -4.35
C LEU A 35 4.37 8.38 -5.12
N ARG A 36 5.26 7.55 -5.68
CA ARG A 36 6.42 8.00 -6.46
C ARG A 36 5.99 8.79 -7.71
N ARG A 37 5.00 8.30 -8.45
CA ARG A 37 4.51 8.97 -9.67
C ARG A 37 3.84 10.31 -9.40
N ASN A 38 3.27 10.49 -8.21
CA ASN A 38 2.55 11.70 -7.83
C ASN A 38 3.40 12.65 -6.96
N GLY A 39 4.72 12.50 -7.01
CA GLY A 39 5.65 13.49 -6.46
C GLY A 39 6.12 13.20 -5.03
N SER A 40 5.96 11.98 -4.53
CA SER A 40 6.67 11.56 -3.32
C SER A 40 8.15 11.33 -3.64
N GLU A 41 9.04 11.93 -2.85
CA GLU A 41 10.49 11.73 -2.96
C GLU A 41 10.90 10.28 -2.61
N GLY A 42 10.07 9.61 -1.81
CA GLY A 42 10.24 8.21 -1.41
C GLY A 42 9.08 7.74 -0.55
N VAL A 43 9.26 6.59 0.11
CA VAL A 43 8.32 6.11 1.13
C VAL A 43 9.04 6.18 2.48
N PRO A 44 8.47 6.84 3.51
CA PRO A 44 9.17 7.06 4.78
C PRO A 44 9.35 5.79 5.61
N PHE A 45 8.61 4.72 5.30
CA PHE A 45 8.67 3.41 5.96
C PHE A 45 8.25 2.29 4.99
N GLU A 46 8.48 1.03 5.37
CA GLU A 46 7.99 -0.12 4.61
C GLU A 46 6.46 -0.11 4.54
N ILE A 47 5.90 -0.28 3.33
CA ILE A 47 4.45 -0.36 3.14
C ILE A 47 3.95 -1.67 3.73
N ILE A 48 2.97 -1.57 4.63
CA ILE A 48 2.30 -2.72 5.23
C ILE A 48 1.00 -2.97 4.45
N VAL A 49 0.92 -4.15 3.84
CA VAL A 49 -0.31 -4.74 3.33
C VAL A 49 -0.43 -6.11 3.96
N ALA A 50 -1.50 -6.35 4.69
CA ALA A 50 -1.67 -7.56 5.48
C ALA A 50 -3.14 -8.01 5.44
N SER A 51 -3.36 -9.22 4.95
CA SER A 51 -4.68 -9.80 4.74
C SER A 51 -4.88 -11.05 5.61
N GLY A 52 -6.13 -11.32 5.99
CA GLY A 52 -6.46 -12.49 6.82
C GLY A 52 -5.64 -12.53 8.11
N PRO A 53 -5.01 -13.67 8.49
CA PRO A 53 -4.21 -13.77 9.71
C PRO A 53 -3.03 -12.79 9.80
N ASN A 54 -2.48 -12.34 8.67
CA ASN A 54 -1.37 -11.38 8.66
C ASN A 54 -1.79 -10.03 9.25
N SER A 55 -3.09 -9.67 9.18
CA SER A 55 -3.62 -8.41 9.73
C SER A 55 -3.47 -8.29 11.25
N ALA A 56 -3.23 -9.40 11.96
CA ALA A 56 -2.95 -9.41 13.39
C ALA A 56 -1.49 -9.04 13.72
N LEU A 57 -0.61 -8.91 12.73
CA LEU A 57 0.82 -8.61 12.92
C LEU A 57 1.08 -7.10 12.70
N PRO A 58 1.43 -6.33 13.76
CA PRO A 58 1.58 -4.87 13.66
C PRO A 58 2.65 -4.38 12.68
N HIS A 59 3.65 -5.22 12.41
CA HIS A 59 4.74 -4.95 11.46
C HIS A 59 4.81 -6.04 10.39
N ALA A 60 3.66 -6.49 9.89
CA ALA A 60 3.59 -7.44 8.78
C ALA A 60 4.36 -6.90 7.57
N LYS A 61 5.14 -7.78 6.93
CA LYS A 61 5.71 -7.52 5.61
C LYS A 61 4.78 -8.15 4.55
N PRO A 62 4.48 -7.45 3.44
CA PRO A 62 3.66 -8.01 2.36
C PRO A 62 4.21 -9.35 1.86
N THR A 63 3.32 -10.33 1.68
CA THR A 63 3.65 -11.67 1.21
C THR A 63 3.05 -11.96 -0.17
N GLU A 64 3.19 -13.19 -0.67
CA GLU A 64 2.53 -13.68 -1.90
C GLU A 64 1.06 -14.06 -1.66
N ARG A 65 0.52 -13.77 -0.46
CA ARG A 65 -0.87 -14.05 -0.10
C ARG A 65 -1.83 -13.09 -0.77
#